data_AF-A0A6L5B6Z1-F1
#
_entry.id   AF-A0A6L5B6Z1-F1
#
_cell.length_a   1.000
_cell.length_b   1.000
_cell.length_c   1.000
_cell.angle_alpha   90.00
_cell.angle_beta   90.00
_cell.angle_gamma   90.00
#
_symmetry.space_group_name_H-M   'P 1'
#
loop_
_entity.id
_entity.type
_entity.pdbx_description
1 polymer ?
#
loop_
_entity_poly.entity_id
_entity_poly.type
_entity_poly.pdbx_seq_one_letter_code
_entity_poly.pdbx_strand_id
1 'polypeptide(L)'
;MDVADDRKAVPSSEIDQRTKLRKRCELATVLNFLSVFEPLLKSKMKVTAEDIEMAIIEPNDLLAKLHVMLLKGIPPVSKTLDRTDAWVTALCKKLTDWWPWVADGDLPLTENKGKEISKYKELEPTTRLVVLKALCEIRLKQGDAVSYINSTMKTGSEVSTFRKKKICGDERGTLYWLDGNDSIGYRLYKEVRGFESKQNDKGKGFLPVIDVQWETLATSLEEFREVVVEFSSSKIMMEVVL
;
A
#
# COMPACT_ATOMS: atom_id res chain seq x y z
N MET A 1 -12.39 -23.67 37.68
CA MET A 1 -12.47 -23.86 36.21
C MET A 1 -12.17 -22.51 35.62
N ASP A 2 -10.88 -22.20 35.52
CA ASP A 2 -10.39 -20.94 34.98
C ASP A 2 -10.24 -21.11 33.47
N VAL A 3 -11.08 -20.41 32.72
CA VAL A 3 -10.94 -20.28 31.27
C VAL A 3 -9.85 -19.24 31.05
N ALA A 4 -8.67 -19.70 30.68
CA ALA A 4 -7.58 -18.84 30.26
C ALA A 4 -7.99 -18.06 29.00
N ASP A 5 -8.08 -16.74 29.12
CA ASP A 5 -8.16 -15.79 28.02
C ASP A 5 -6.78 -15.76 27.33
N ASP A 6 -6.57 -16.66 26.37
CA ASP A 6 -5.33 -16.78 25.59
C ASP A 6 -5.25 -15.73 24.47
N ARG A 7 -5.56 -14.47 24.81
CA ARG A 7 -5.20 -13.33 23.97
C ARG A 7 -3.70 -13.11 24.10
N LYS A 8 -2.92 -13.80 23.25
CA LYS A 8 -1.51 -13.48 23.01
C LYS A 8 -1.36 -11.96 22.85
N ALA A 9 -0.75 -11.32 23.84
CA ALA A 9 -0.42 -9.91 23.77
C ALA A 9 0.51 -9.70 22.56
N VAL A 10 0.09 -8.88 21.61
CA VAL A 10 0.90 -8.51 20.45
C VAL A 10 2.16 -7.80 20.98
N PRO A 11 3.38 -8.23 20.59
CA PRO A 11 4.63 -7.58 21.03
C PRO A 11 4.62 -6.08 20.72
N SER A 12 5.13 -5.26 21.65
CA SER A 12 5.18 -3.80 21.49
C SER A 12 5.94 -3.35 20.23
N SER A 13 6.91 -4.14 19.78
CA SER A 13 7.66 -3.92 18.54
C SER A 13 6.81 -4.09 17.27
N GLU A 14 5.88 -5.04 17.25
CA GLU A 14 4.98 -5.25 16.11
C GLU A 14 3.97 -4.11 15.98
N ILE A 15 3.46 -3.61 17.11
CA ILE A 15 2.54 -2.46 17.15
C ILE A 15 3.25 -1.21 16.60
N ASP A 16 4.49 -0.96 16.99
CA ASP A 16 5.29 0.16 16.47
C ASP A 16 5.55 0.03 14.96
N GLN A 17 5.95 -1.16 14.49
CA GLN A 17 6.17 -1.42 13.07
C GLN A 17 4.88 -1.27 12.25
N ARG A 18 3.75 -1.77 12.74
CA ARG A 18 2.44 -1.59 12.10
C ARG A 18 2.05 -0.12 12.01
N THR A 19 2.28 0.64 13.08
CA THR A 19 2.04 2.09 13.10
C THR A 19 2.89 2.81 12.06
N LYS A 20 4.16 2.43 11.92
CA LYS A 20 5.06 2.97 10.88
C LYS A 20 4.57 2.66 9.46
N LEU A 21 4.06 1.45 9.20
CA LEU A 21 3.49 1.09 7.90
C LEU A 21 2.21 1.90 7.60
N ARG A 22 1.35 2.10 8.60
CA ARG A 22 0.07 2.83 8.45
C ARG A 22 0.24 4.33 8.22
N LYS A 23 1.40 4.90 8.55
CA LYS A 23 1.76 6.30 8.26
C LYS A 23 2.35 6.51 6.85
N ARG A 24 2.38 5.45 6.03
CA ARG A 24 2.96 5.47 4.69
C ARG A 24 1.88 5.40 3.61
N CYS A 25 1.95 6.29 2.64
CA CYS A 25 1.02 6.29 1.50
C CYS A 25 1.22 5.05 0.61
N GLU A 26 2.40 4.44 0.65
CA GLU A 26 2.71 3.19 -0.04
C GLU A 26 1.79 2.06 0.39
N LEU A 27 1.41 1.97 1.68
CA LEU A 27 0.48 0.95 2.16
C LEU A 27 -0.92 1.16 1.57
N ALA A 28 -1.43 2.39 1.63
CA ALA A 28 -2.72 2.73 1.02
C ALA A 28 -2.73 2.46 -0.49
N THR A 29 -1.60 2.65 -1.16
CA THR A 29 -1.45 2.36 -2.60
C THR A 29 -1.51 0.86 -2.89
N VAL A 30 -0.79 0.05 -2.11
CA VAL A 30 -0.82 -1.42 -2.23
C VAL A 30 -2.22 -1.97 -1.97
N LEU A 31 -2.88 -1.55 -0.90
CA LEU A 31 -4.21 -2.04 -0.54
C LEU A 31 -5.26 -1.66 -1.60
N ASN A 32 -5.23 -0.42 -2.07
CA ASN A 32 -6.12 0.02 -3.14
C ASN A 32 -5.87 -0.79 -4.43
N PHE A 33 -4.61 -1.06 -4.79
CA PHE A 33 -4.30 -1.88 -5.95
C PHE A 33 -4.88 -3.30 -5.81
N LEU A 34 -4.67 -3.95 -4.67
CA LEU A 34 -5.15 -5.31 -4.42
C LEU A 34 -6.68 -5.39 -4.43
N SER A 35 -7.37 -4.36 -3.94
CA SER A 35 -8.84 -4.21 -4.00
C SER A 35 -9.33 -4.04 -5.44
N VAL A 36 -8.84 -3.01 -6.13
CA VAL A 36 -9.37 -2.59 -7.45
C VAL A 36 -9.05 -3.61 -8.54
N PHE A 37 -7.89 -4.25 -8.46
CA PHE A 37 -7.44 -5.21 -9.48
C PHE A 37 -7.62 -6.67 -9.05
N GLU A 38 -8.35 -6.95 -7.96
CA GLU A 38 -8.70 -8.31 -7.54
C GLU A 38 -9.13 -9.22 -8.71
N PRO A 39 -9.97 -8.78 -9.68
CA PRO A 39 -10.38 -9.63 -10.80
C PRO A 39 -9.21 -10.11 -11.69
N LEU A 40 -8.11 -9.35 -11.76
CA LEU A 40 -6.91 -9.71 -12.52
C LEU A 40 -5.94 -10.59 -11.73
N LEU A 41 -6.05 -10.58 -10.42
CA LEU A 41 -5.14 -11.29 -9.53
C LEU A 41 -5.42 -12.80 -9.48
N LYS A 42 -6.49 -13.28 -10.14
CA LYS A 42 -6.85 -14.70 -10.37
C LYS A 42 -6.86 -15.57 -9.11
N SER A 43 -6.86 -14.93 -7.95
CA SER A 43 -6.65 -15.51 -6.63
C SER A 43 -7.78 -15.04 -5.75
N LYS A 44 -8.66 -15.95 -5.32
CA LYS A 44 -9.69 -15.67 -4.31
C LYS A 44 -9.06 -15.63 -2.91
N MET A 45 -7.99 -14.86 -2.77
CA MET A 45 -7.32 -14.72 -1.48
C MET A 45 -8.18 -13.78 -0.63
N LYS A 46 -8.96 -14.37 0.28
CA LYS A 46 -9.61 -13.60 1.35
C LYS A 46 -8.52 -13.17 2.32
N VAL A 47 -8.01 -11.96 2.14
CA VAL A 47 -6.91 -11.42 2.92
C VAL A 47 -7.32 -10.03 3.38
N THR A 48 -7.23 -9.80 4.68
CA THR A 48 -7.50 -8.49 5.27
C THR A 48 -6.27 -7.59 5.17
N ALA A 49 -6.47 -6.29 5.34
CA ALA A 49 -5.35 -5.37 5.35
C ALA A 49 -4.39 -5.61 6.54
N GLU A 50 -4.89 -6.10 7.67
CA GLU A 50 -4.10 -6.52 8.84
C GLU A 50 -3.23 -7.74 8.52
N ASP A 51 -3.75 -8.71 7.76
CA ASP A 51 -2.97 -9.87 7.30
C ASP A 51 -1.81 -9.44 6.40
N ILE A 52 -2.05 -8.45 5.53
CA ILE A 52 -1.02 -7.89 4.64
C ILE A 52 0.03 -7.13 5.46
N GLU A 53 -0.38 -6.31 6.42
CA GLU A 53 0.54 -5.64 7.34
C GLU A 53 1.42 -6.64 8.09
N MET A 54 0.81 -7.70 8.62
CA MET A 54 1.55 -8.76 9.32
C MET A 54 2.53 -9.45 8.39
N ALA A 55 2.12 -9.79 7.18
CA ALA A 55 2.98 -10.40 6.17
C ALA A 55 4.15 -9.49 5.76
N ILE A 56 3.95 -8.17 5.74
CA ILE A 56 5.00 -7.19 5.49
C ILE A 56 5.94 -7.06 6.69
N ILE A 57 5.47 -7.15 7.93
CA ILE A 57 6.29 -7.07 9.16
C ILE A 57 7.12 -8.34 9.33
N GLU A 58 6.48 -9.50 9.20
CA GLU A 58 7.06 -10.82 9.33
C GLU A 58 6.86 -11.61 8.03
N PRO A 59 7.91 -11.68 7.17
CA PRO A 59 7.81 -12.34 5.86
C PRO A 59 7.34 -13.78 5.98
N ASN A 60 6.19 -14.06 5.38
CA ASN A 60 5.52 -15.36 5.46
C ASN A 60 5.01 -15.81 4.07
N ASP A 61 4.32 -16.95 4.04
CA ASP A 61 3.75 -17.51 2.80
C ASP A 61 2.75 -16.58 2.10
N LEU A 62 2.03 -15.75 2.86
CA LEU A 62 1.12 -14.75 2.28
C LEU A 62 1.93 -13.70 1.51
N LEU A 63 3.00 -13.16 2.08
CA LEU A 63 3.86 -12.19 1.38
C LEU A 63 4.43 -12.81 0.09
N ALA A 64 4.93 -14.04 0.15
CA ALA A 64 5.44 -14.75 -1.02
C ALA A 64 4.37 -14.92 -2.12
N LYS A 65 3.15 -15.31 -1.73
CA LYS A 65 2.00 -15.43 -2.65
C LYS A 65 1.65 -14.10 -3.30
N LEU A 66 1.66 -13.00 -2.54
CA LEU A 66 1.40 -11.65 -3.08
C LEU A 66 2.43 -11.28 -4.14
N HIS A 67 3.72 -11.48 -3.88
CA HIS A 67 4.77 -11.21 -4.88
C HIS A 67 4.64 -12.09 -6.11
N VAL A 68 4.46 -13.39 -5.95
CA VAL A 68 4.28 -14.33 -7.07
C VAL A 68 3.10 -13.93 -7.94
N MET A 69 1.97 -13.61 -7.32
CA MET A 69 0.74 -13.18 -7.99
C MET A 69 0.95 -11.92 -8.83
N LEU A 70 1.63 -10.91 -8.29
CA LEU A 70 1.95 -9.69 -9.02
C LEU A 70 2.96 -9.96 -10.16
N LEU A 71 4.02 -10.74 -9.89
CA LEU A 71 5.05 -11.10 -10.88
C LEU A 71 4.50 -11.91 -12.06
N LYS A 72 3.49 -12.76 -11.83
CA LYS A 72 2.83 -13.52 -12.90
C LYS A 72 2.18 -12.63 -13.96
N GLY A 73 1.81 -11.42 -13.59
CA GLY A 73 1.23 -10.45 -14.52
C GLY A 73 2.23 -9.55 -15.21
N ILE A 74 3.55 -9.74 -15.02
CA ILE A 74 4.61 -8.89 -15.59
C ILE A 74 5.48 -9.73 -16.53
N PRO A 75 5.24 -9.71 -17.85
CA PRO A 75 6.04 -10.41 -18.84
C PRO A 75 7.50 -9.91 -18.91
N PRO A 76 8.47 -10.75 -19.35
CA PRO A 76 8.35 -12.21 -19.44
C PRO A 76 8.21 -12.84 -18.04
N VAL A 77 7.33 -13.84 -17.93
CA VAL A 77 7.09 -14.56 -16.67
C VAL A 77 8.18 -15.62 -16.48
N SER A 78 8.79 -15.64 -15.30
CA SER A 78 9.81 -16.64 -14.98
C SER A 78 9.19 -18.04 -14.87
N LYS A 79 9.80 -19.03 -15.55
CA LYS A 79 9.38 -20.44 -15.49
C LYS A 79 9.56 -21.07 -14.10
N THR A 80 10.41 -20.48 -13.26
CA THR A 80 10.71 -20.98 -11.91
C THR A 80 9.98 -20.22 -10.82
N LEU A 81 9.05 -19.33 -11.17
CA LEU A 81 8.40 -18.42 -10.23
C LEU A 81 7.64 -19.14 -9.11
N ASP A 82 7.08 -20.32 -9.41
CA ASP A 82 6.34 -21.14 -8.44
C ASP A 82 7.26 -22.01 -7.54
N ARG A 83 8.59 -21.98 -7.76
CA ARG A 83 9.53 -22.66 -6.85
C ARG A 83 9.73 -21.80 -5.60
N THR A 84 9.86 -22.45 -4.45
CA THR A 84 10.12 -21.80 -3.15
C THR A 84 11.24 -20.77 -3.28
N ASP A 85 10.97 -19.54 -2.84
CA ASP A 85 11.89 -18.39 -2.80
C ASP A 85 12.51 -17.94 -4.15
N ALA A 86 12.28 -18.66 -5.26
CA ALA A 86 12.76 -18.27 -6.59
C ALA A 86 12.10 -16.99 -7.13
N TRP A 87 10.96 -16.61 -6.54
CA TRP A 87 10.27 -15.35 -6.81
C TRP A 87 11.11 -14.13 -6.41
N VAL A 88 12.01 -14.24 -5.42
CA VAL A 88 12.88 -13.12 -5.00
C VAL A 88 13.87 -12.79 -6.10
N THR A 89 14.50 -13.79 -6.72
CA THR A 89 15.41 -13.57 -7.86
C THR A 89 14.66 -12.96 -9.05
N ALA A 90 13.44 -13.42 -9.33
CA ALA A 90 12.60 -12.84 -10.37
C ALA A 90 12.22 -11.38 -10.07
N LEU A 91 11.91 -11.08 -8.80
CA LEU A 91 11.66 -9.73 -8.31
C LEU A 91 12.86 -8.82 -8.55
N CYS A 92 14.06 -9.21 -8.14
CA CYS A 92 15.28 -8.42 -8.33
C CYS A 92 15.49 -8.04 -9.79
N LYS A 93 15.27 -8.97 -10.72
CA LYS A 93 15.38 -8.71 -12.16
C LYS A 93 14.38 -7.64 -12.61
N LYS A 94 13.11 -7.80 -12.24
CA LYS A 94 12.06 -6.82 -12.59
C LYS A 94 12.34 -5.45 -11.99
N LEU A 95 12.74 -5.39 -10.72
CA LEU A 95 13.04 -4.12 -10.09
C LEU A 95 14.24 -3.44 -10.76
N THR A 96 15.31 -4.17 -11.09
CA THR A 96 16.48 -3.58 -11.76
C THR A 96 16.10 -2.81 -13.04
N ASP A 97 15.20 -3.38 -13.84
CA ASP A 97 14.76 -2.75 -15.09
C ASP A 97 13.83 -1.55 -14.89
N TRP A 98 12.99 -1.58 -13.85
CA TRP A 98 11.88 -0.63 -13.67
C TRP A 98 12.09 0.38 -12.54
N TRP A 99 13.02 0.15 -11.62
CA TRP A 99 13.19 0.93 -10.38
C TRP A 99 13.24 2.43 -10.61
N PRO A 100 14.02 2.97 -11.60
CA PRO A 100 14.09 4.41 -11.84
C PRO A 100 12.75 5.08 -12.20
N TRP A 101 11.71 4.29 -12.52
CA TRP A 101 10.41 4.76 -12.96
C TRP A 101 9.28 4.53 -11.95
N VAL A 102 9.55 3.86 -10.82
CA VAL A 102 8.52 3.44 -9.85
C VAL A 102 8.89 3.73 -8.39
N ALA A 103 10.15 4.06 -8.11
CA ALA A 103 10.60 4.42 -6.78
C ALA A 103 11.77 5.39 -6.82
N ASP A 104 11.84 6.25 -5.80
CA ASP A 104 12.98 7.12 -5.54
C ASP A 104 14.01 6.42 -4.65
N GLY A 105 15.27 6.81 -4.80
CA GLY A 105 16.38 6.29 -3.99
C GLY A 105 16.98 4.98 -4.53
N ASP A 106 17.87 4.41 -3.73
CA ASP A 106 18.65 3.23 -4.13
C ASP A 106 17.81 1.96 -4.16
N LEU A 107 18.09 1.10 -5.13
CA LEU A 107 17.46 -0.20 -5.27
C LEU A 107 17.83 -1.09 -4.05
N PRO A 108 16.85 -1.48 -3.20
CA PRO A 108 17.14 -2.14 -1.93
C PRO A 108 17.70 -3.57 -2.11
N LEU A 109 17.39 -4.20 -3.23
CA LEU A 109 17.74 -5.59 -3.49
C LEU A 109 18.13 -5.83 -4.95
N THR A 110 19.27 -6.48 -5.15
CA THR A 110 19.82 -6.88 -6.45
C THR A 110 20.08 -8.39 -6.46
N GLU A 111 20.05 -9.01 -7.65
CA GLU A 111 20.41 -10.42 -7.80
C GLU A 111 21.86 -10.67 -7.36
N ASN A 112 22.09 -11.67 -6.51
CA ASN A 112 23.41 -12.01 -6.01
C ASN A 112 23.55 -13.52 -5.77
N LYS A 113 23.41 -14.30 -6.85
CA LYS A 113 23.63 -15.76 -6.84
C LYS A 113 22.87 -16.47 -5.70
N GLY A 114 21.65 -16.03 -5.39
CA GLY A 114 20.79 -16.60 -4.35
C GLY A 114 20.91 -15.93 -2.97
N LYS A 115 21.92 -15.10 -2.72
CA LYS A 115 22.05 -14.36 -1.44
C LYS A 115 20.94 -13.32 -1.26
N GLU A 116 20.31 -12.88 -2.34
CA GLU A 116 19.19 -11.97 -2.30
C GLU A 116 17.98 -12.54 -1.52
N ILE A 117 17.83 -13.87 -1.47
CA ILE A 117 16.70 -14.53 -0.78
C ILE A 117 16.75 -14.27 0.72
N SER A 118 17.90 -14.49 1.35
CA SER A 118 18.08 -14.22 2.79
C SER A 118 18.03 -12.73 3.06
N LYS A 119 18.68 -11.92 2.21
CA LYS A 119 18.68 -10.46 2.35
C LYS A 119 17.27 -9.86 2.29
N TYR A 120 16.38 -10.41 1.46
CA TYR A 120 14.98 -9.97 1.41
C TYR A 120 14.27 -10.11 2.76
N LYS A 121 14.47 -11.24 3.45
CA LYS A 121 13.86 -11.52 4.76
C LYS A 121 14.36 -10.55 5.83
N GLU A 122 15.61 -10.12 5.72
CA GLU A 122 16.27 -9.16 6.63
C GLU A 122 15.92 -7.68 6.35
N LEU A 123 15.24 -7.36 5.24
CA LEU A 123 14.85 -5.98 4.94
C LEU A 123 13.91 -5.43 6.01
N GLU A 124 14.03 -4.13 6.32
CA GLU A 124 13.05 -3.44 7.16
C GLU A 124 11.64 -3.54 6.56
N PRO A 125 10.57 -3.65 7.38
CA PRO A 125 9.19 -3.74 6.89
C PRO A 125 8.81 -2.61 5.93
N THR A 126 9.28 -1.39 6.21
CA THR A 126 9.03 -0.22 5.34
C THR A 126 9.68 -0.37 3.97
N THR A 127 10.88 -0.95 3.90
CA THR A 127 11.56 -1.25 2.63
C THR A 127 10.84 -2.34 1.85
N ARG A 128 10.35 -3.40 2.53
CA ARG A 128 9.52 -4.44 1.88
C ARG A 128 8.23 -3.85 1.32
N LEU A 129 7.61 -2.91 2.04
CA LEU A 129 6.42 -2.18 1.56
C LEU A 129 6.71 -1.38 0.29
N VAL A 130 7.82 -0.64 0.23
CA VAL A 130 8.23 0.11 -0.97
C VAL A 130 8.44 -0.83 -2.16
N VAL A 131 9.09 -1.98 -1.93
CA VAL A 131 9.27 -3.02 -2.96
C VAL A 131 7.93 -3.54 -3.48
N LEU A 132 6.98 -3.81 -2.58
CA LEU A 132 5.64 -4.28 -2.95
C LEU A 132 4.86 -3.20 -3.74
N LYS A 133 4.93 -1.93 -3.30
CA LYS A 133 4.35 -0.78 -4.01
C LYS A 133 4.93 -0.62 -5.40
N ALA A 134 6.25 -0.70 -5.54
CA ALA A 134 6.93 -0.61 -6.84
C ALA A 134 6.41 -1.70 -7.78
N LEU A 135 6.23 -2.92 -7.27
CA LEU A 135 5.69 -4.03 -8.06
C LEU A 135 4.25 -3.79 -8.51
N CYS A 136 3.39 -3.22 -7.66
CA CYS A 136 2.03 -2.79 -8.04
C CYS A 136 2.06 -1.73 -9.16
N GLU A 137 2.99 -0.77 -9.13
CA GLU A 137 3.11 0.24 -10.19
C GLU A 137 3.61 -0.35 -11.52
N ILE A 138 4.56 -1.27 -11.48
CA ILE A 138 4.97 -2.02 -12.67
C ILE A 138 3.76 -2.78 -13.23
N ARG A 139 2.97 -3.39 -12.34
CA ARG A 139 1.78 -4.17 -12.70
C ARG A 139 0.70 -3.33 -13.37
N LEU A 140 0.51 -2.07 -12.95
CA LEU A 140 -0.41 -1.11 -13.58
C LEU A 140 -0.04 -0.79 -15.03
N LYS A 141 1.25 -0.83 -15.36
CA LYS A 141 1.75 -0.56 -16.72
C LYS A 141 1.60 -1.75 -17.67
N GLN A 142 1.14 -2.91 -17.18
CA GLN A 142 1.00 -4.12 -18.00
C GLN A 142 -0.30 -4.12 -18.80
N GLY A 143 -0.26 -4.76 -19.98
CA GLY A 143 -1.33 -4.66 -20.97
C GLY A 143 -2.69 -5.20 -20.51
N ASP A 144 -2.73 -6.17 -19.62
CA ASP A 144 -3.96 -6.70 -19.04
C ASP A 144 -4.59 -5.74 -18.02
N ALA A 145 -3.80 -5.04 -17.20
CA ALA A 145 -4.28 -3.99 -16.31
C ALA A 145 -4.86 -2.80 -17.10
N VAL A 146 -4.15 -2.37 -18.15
CA VAL A 146 -4.63 -1.33 -19.07
C VAL A 146 -5.90 -1.77 -19.79
N SER A 147 -5.95 -3.02 -20.25
CA SER A 147 -7.14 -3.58 -20.90
C SER A 147 -8.33 -3.63 -19.95
N TYR A 148 -8.12 -4.02 -18.70
CA TYR A 148 -9.16 -4.05 -17.67
C TYR A 148 -9.75 -2.67 -17.42
N ILE A 149 -8.92 -1.65 -17.20
CA ILE A 149 -9.37 -0.26 -17.04
C ILE A 149 -10.21 0.16 -18.25
N ASN A 150 -9.69 -0.06 -19.46
CA ASN A 150 -10.39 0.29 -20.70
C ASN A 150 -11.71 -0.46 -20.89
N SER A 151 -11.79 -1.75 -20.53
CA SER A 151 -13.05 -2.50 -20.63
C SER A 151 -14.08 -2.01 -19.61
N THR A 152 -13.67 -1.76 -18.37
CA THR A 152 -14.55 -1.29 -17.29
C THR A 152 -15.13 0.09 -17.63
N MET A 153 -14.32 0.97 -18.23
CA MET A 153 -14.78 2.29 -18.71
C MET A 153 -15.79 2.19 -19.87
N LYS A 154 -15.69 1.16 -20.72
CA LYS A 154 -16.59 0.95 -21.87
C LYS A 154 -17.93 0.34 -21.46
N THR A 155 -17.96 -0.49 -20.42
CA THR A 155 -19.18 -1.17 -19.94
C THR A 155 -20.08 -0.27 -19.09
N GLY A 156 -19.74 1.02 -18.94
CA GLY A 156 -20.52 1.96 -18.13
C GLY A 156 -20.35 1.79 -16.62
N SER A 157 -19.32 1.04 -16.18
CA SER A 157 -18.93 1.08 -14.77
C SER A 157 -18.47 2.49 -14.45
N GLU A 158 -18.95 3.05 -13.36
CA GLU A 158 -18.55 4.38 -12.94
C GLU A 158 -17.04 4.43 -12.66
N VAL A 159 -16.41 5.54 -13.03
CA VAL A 159 -15.03 5.90 -12.68
C VAL A 159 -14.78 5.83 -11.17
N SER A 160 -15.85 5.83 -10.36
CA SER A 160 -15.85 5.69 -8.90
C SER A 160 -15.11 4.42 -8.44
N THR A 161 -15.14 3.31 -9.18
CA THR A 161 -14.40 2.08 -8.81
C THR A 161 -12.88 2.28 -8.77
N PHE A 162 -12.34 3.19 -9.58
CA PHE A 162 -10.91 3.49 -9.63
C PHE A 162 -10.53 4.72 -8.80
N ARG A 163 -11.51 5.50 -8.37
CA ARG A 163 -11.30 6.79 -7.69
C ARG A 163 -11.45 6.62 -6.19
N LYS A 164 -10.41 6.99 -5.44
CA LYS A 164 -10.50 7.14 -3.98
C LYS A 164 -11.59 8.14 -3.62
N LYS A 165 -12.50 7.77 -2.71
CA LYS A 165 -13.59 8.65 -2.27
C LYS A 165 -13.01 9.67 -1.27
N LYS A 166 -12.85 10.91 -1.73
CA LYS A 166 -12.58 12.05 -0.85
C LYS A 166 -13.84 12.30 -0.03
N ILE A 167 -13.72 12.30 1.30
CA ILE A 167 -14.85 12.52 2.20
C ILE A 167 -15.05 14.01 2.45
N CYS A 168 -13.98 14.71 2.83
CA CYS A 168 -14.01 16.12 3.14
C CYS A 168 -12.60 16.70 3.11
N GLY A 169 -12.49 18.02 3.26
CA GLY A 169 -11.23 18.69 3.55
C GLY A 169 -11.49 19.92 4.41
N ASP A 170 -10.50 20.31 5.20
CA ASP A 170 -10.57 21.57 5.95
C ASP A 170 -10.01 22.74 5.12
N GLU A 171 -10.30 23.96 5.56
CA GLU A 171 -9.76 25.20 4.95
C GLU A 171 -8.23 25.30 5.08
N ARG A 172 -7.60 24.47 5.92
CA ARG A 172 -6.16 24.40 6.14
C ARG A 172 -5.45 23.45 5.17
N GLY A 173 -6.19 22.80 4.27
CA GLY A 173 -5.64 21.93 3.23
C GLY A 173 -5.46 20.46 3.65
N THR A 174 -5.98 20.05 4.81
CA THR A 174 -6.07 18.66 5.22
C THR A 174 -7.16 17.96 4.41
N LEU A 175 -6.85 16.80 3.81
CA LEU A 175 -7.81 16.03 3.03
C LEU A 175 -8.07 14.66 3.68
N TYR A 176 -9.32 14.24 3.72
CA TYR A 176 -9.70 12.94 4.27
C TYR A 176 -10.16 12.00 3.16
N TRP A 177 -9.66 10.77 3.19
CA TRP A 177 -9.85 9.76 2.16
C TRP A 177 -10.36 8.45 2.78
N LEU A 178 -11.47 7.93 2.27
CA LEU A 178 -11.92 6.57 2.60
C LEU A 178 -11.39 5.62 1.53
N ASP A 179 -10.77 4.55 1.97
CA ASP A 179 -10.26 3.47 1.12
C ASP A 179 -10.73 2.11 1.66
N GLY A 180 -10.71 1.09 0.80
CA GLY A 180 -11.05 -0.28 1.16
C GLY A 180 -12.45 -0.74 0.74
N ASN A 181 -12.76 -1.97 1.12
CA ASN A 181 -14.00 -2.68 0.80
C ASN A 181 -14.28 -3.76 1.87
N ASP A 182 -15.37 -4.51 1.72
CA ASP A 182 -15.75 -5.57 2.67
C ASP A 182 -14.74 -6.73 2.78
N SER A 183 -13.85 -6.88 1.80
CA SER A 183 -12.84 -7.97 1.79
C SER A 183 -11.54 -7.57 2.49
N ILE A 184 -11.01 -6.38 2.17
CA ILE A 184 -9.73 -5.88 2.71
C ILE A 184 -9.95 -5.11 4.03
N GLY A 185 -11.16 -4.59 4.26
CA GLY A 185 -11.50 -3.70 5.37
C GLY A 185 -11.43 -2.22 4.96
N TYR A 186 -12.29 -1.39 5.55
CA TYR A 186 -12.31 0.06 5.30
C TYR A 186 -11.31 0.80 6.18
N ARG A 187 -10.68 1.83 5.61
CA ARG A 187 -9.70 2.67 6.29
C ARG A 187 -9.89 4.13 5.98
N LEU A 188 -9.79 4.95 7.03
CA LEU A 188 -9.81 6.40 6.92
C LEU A 188 -8.38 6.94 6.95
N TYR A 189 -8.01 7.66 5.91
CA TYR A 189 -6.73 8.34 5.82
C TYR A 189 -6.91 9.86 5.90
N LYS A 190 -5.91 10.51 6.45
CA LYS A 190 -5.74 11.96 6.49
C LYS A 190 -4.46 12.32 5.77
N GLU A 191 -4.58 13.11 4.72
CA GLU A 191 -3.46 13.71 4.00
C GLU A 191 -3.04 14.98 4.73
N VAL A 192 -1.79 15.02 5.15
CA VAL A 192 -1.14 16.16 5.80
C VAL A 192 -0.11 16.71 4.82
N ARG A 193 -0.30 17.95 4.38
CA ARG A 193 0.63 18.63 3.48
C ARG A 193 1.63 19.45 4.29
N GLY A 194 2.89 19.03 4.28
CA GLY A 194 4.02 19.80 4.79
C GLY A 194 4.56 20.70 3.69
N PHE A 195 4.60 22.01 3.94
CA PHE A 195 5.35 22.94 3.10
C PHE A 195 6.74 23.12 3.71
N GLU A 196 7.76 22.42 3.18
CA GLU A 196 9.15 22.73 3.52
C GLU A 196 9.67 23.83 2.59
N SER A 197 9.89 25.04 3.11
CA SER A 197 10.67 26.05 2.40
C SER A 197 12.16 25.76 2.58
N LYS A 198 12.76 24.94 1.70
CA LYS A 198 14.22 24.87 1.62
C LYS A 198 14.75 26.12 0.95
N GLN A 199 15.36 27.01 1.74
CA GLN A 199 16.10 28.16 1.23
C GLN A 199 17.41 27.62 0.63
N ASN A 200 17.48 27.50 -0.69
CA ASN A 200 18.73 27.20 -1.38
C ASN A 200 19.52 28.50 -1.58
N ASP A 201 20.67 28.62 -0.91
CA ASP A 201 21.71 29.55 -1.32
C ASP A 201 22.12 29.19 -2.76
N LYS A 202 22.02 30.17 -3.67
CA LYS A 202 22.33 30.14 -5.11
C LYS A 202 21.13 29.91 -6.05
N GLY A 203 20.31 30.95 -6.20
CA GLY A 203 20.03 31.55 -7.52
C GLY A 203 19.34 30.73 -8.62
N LYS A 204 18.69 29.59 -8.32
CA LYS A 204 17.87 28.85 -9.29
C LYS A 204 16.47 28.62 -8.72
N GLY A 205 15.46 28.90 -9.53
CA GLY A 205 14.06 29.13 -9.14
C GLY A 205 13.44 28.13 -8.16
N PHE A 206 12.48 28.64 -7.40
CA PHE A 206 11.66 27.90 -6.44
C PHE A 206 10.86 26.79 -7.13
N LEU A 207 11.11 25.53 -6.75
CA LEU A 207 10.09 24.49 -6.83
C LEU A 207 9.68 24.17 -5.38
N PRO A 208 8.45 24.47 -4.96
CA PRO A 208 7.98 24.03 -3.66
C PRO A 208 7.98 22.50 -3.65
N VAL A 209 8.81 21.91 -2.80
CA VAL A 209 8.71 20.48 -2.49
C VAL A 209 7.49 20.35 -1.58
N ILE A 210 6.38 19.90 -2.15
CA ILE A 210 5.19 19.56 -1.37
C ILE A 210 5.46 18.20 -0.75
N ASP A 211 5.71 18.15 0.55
CA ASP A 211 5.77 16.89 1.28
C ASP A 211 4.34 16.47 1.60
N VAL A 212 3.90 15.35 1.05
CA VAL A 212 2.54 14.82 1.27
C VAL A 212 2.66 13.56 2.13
N GLN A 213 2.36 13.71 3.41
CA GLN A 213 2.33 12.61 4.37
C GLN A 213 0.89 12.13 4.58
N TRP A 214 0.71 10.83 4.80
CA TRP A 214 -0.60 10.23 5.04
C TRP A 214 -0.63 9.61 6.44
N GLU A 215 -1.68 9.91 7.20
CA GLU A 215 -1.93 9.35 8.51
C GLU A 215 -3.18 8.47 8.45
N THR A 216 -3.10 7.22 8.91
CA THR A 216 -4.31 6.39 9.08
C THR A 216 -4.98 6.78 10.39
N LEU A 217 -6.26 7.17 10.32
CA LEU A 217 -7.05 7.61 11.46
C LEU A 217 -7.94 6.51 12.03
N ALA A 218 -8.47 5.64 11.18
CA ALA A 218 -9.35 4.57 11.61
C ALA A 218 -9.20 3.31 10.75
N THR A 219 -9.18 2.18 11.43
CA THR A 219 -9.08 0.81 10.92
C THR A 219 -10.07 -0.14 11.61
N SER A 220 -10.68 0.27 12.73
CA SER A 220 -11.67 -0.49 13.49
C SER A 220 -12.96 0.32 13.72
N LEU A 221 -14.07 -0.37 14.01
CA LEU A 221 -15.36 0.28 14.25
C LEU A 221 -15.30 1.27 15.42
N GLU A 222 -14.56 0.93 16.47
CA GLU A 222 -14.33 1.78 17.64
C GLU A 222 -13.61 3.07 17.24
N GLU A 223 -12.51 2.97 16.48
CA GLU A 223 -11.77 4.12 15.96
C GLU A 223 -12.65 5.00 15.05
N PHE A 224 -13.49 4.38 14.20
CA PHE A 224 -14.45 5.13 13.37
C PHE A 224 -15.46 5.92 14.22
N ARG A 225 -15.95 5.36 15.34
CA ARG A 225 -16.86 6.06 16.25
C ARG A 225 -16.19 7.25 16.93
N GLU A 226 -14.94 7.10 17.35
CA GLU A 226 -14.15 8.18 17.95
C GLU A 226 -13.98 9.35 16.98
N VAL A 227 -13.62 9.05 15.73
CA VAL A 227 -13.47 10.07 14.67
C VAL A 227 -14.80 10.80 14.40
N VAL A 228 -15.94 10.10 14.42
CA VAL A 228 -17.26 10.74 14.24
C VAL A 228 -17.56 11.73 15.36
N VAL A 229 -17.20 11.41 16.61
CA VAL A 229 -17.36 12.31 17.76
C VAL A 229 -16.45 13.54 17.63
N GLU A 230 -15.19 13.34 17.22
CA GLU A 230 -14.24 14.45 16.99
C GLU A 230 -14.72 15.38 15.87
N PHE A 231 -15.22 14.82 14.77
CA PHE A 231 -15.76 15.63 13.68
C PHE A 231 -17.08 16.32 14.02
N SER A 232 -17.92 15.71 14.85
CA SER A 232 -19.18 16.34 15.30
C SER A 232 -18.94 17.51 16.25
N SER A 233 -17.83 17.50 16.99
CA SER A 233 -17.42 18.59 17.89
C SER A 233 -16.58 19.66 17.19
N SER A 234 -15.93 19.32 16.06
CA SER A 234 -15.17 20.23 15.22
C SER A 234 -16.03 20.88 14.15
N LYS A 235 -15.72 22.12 13.76
CA LYS A 235 -16.42 22.89 12.71
C LYS A 235 -16.07 22.39 11.28
N ILE A 236 -15.92 21.09 11.07
CA ILE A 236 -15.51 20.49 9.81
C ILE A 236 -16.76 20.25 8.95
N MET A 237 -16.76 20.79 7.73
CA MET A 237 -17.86 20.62 6.78
C MET A 237 -17.87 19.20 6.24
N MET A 238 -18.81 18.38 6.74
CA MET A 238 -19.02 17.02 6.26
C MET A 238 -19.98 17.05 5.06
N GLU A 239 -19.46 16.92 3.83
CA GLU A 239 -20.30 16.56 2.68
C GLU A 239 -20.51 15.04 2.71
N VAL A 240 -21.45 14.61 3.55
CA VAL A 240 -21.87 13.20 3.57
C VAL A 240 -22.88 12.99 2.44
N VAL A 241 -22.42 12.41 1.33
CA VAL A 241 -23.30 11.69 0.41
C VAL A 241 -23.29 10.23 0.86
N LEU A 242 -24.31 9.89 1.66
CA LEU A 242 -24.74 8.52 1.97
C LEU A 242 -25.19 7.82 0.69
#